data_AF-A0A967TAZ6-F1
#
_entry.id   AF-A0A967TAZ6-F1
#
_cell.length_a   1.000
_cell.length_b   1.000
_cell.length_c   1.000
_cell.angle_alpha   90.00
_cell.angle_beta   90.00
_cell.angle_gamma   90.00
#
_symmetry.space_group_name_H-M   'P 1'
#
loop_
_entity.id
_entity.type
_entity.pdbx_description
1 polymer ?
#
loop_
_entity_poly.entity_id
_entity_poly.type
_entity_poly.pdbx_seq_one_letter_code
_entity_poly.pdbx_strand_id
1 'polypeptide(L)'
;MYRMRQWSVRNARWLKSTYAAFETVLVWMDPLLRRVGYDRLDKPFVTIEKATKGVLLDSQGCGQCIVASTGMSCPMNCPKRIRNGPCGGVRPDGNCEVDTDMPCVWVLAWEGNKRLAENGYPIQRIQPPVDHRLIGKSAWLREVRARTTPSGDSSSEV
;
A
#
# COMPACT_ATOMS: atom_id res chain seq x y z
N MET A 1 -4.10 -17.14 5.31
CA MET A 1 -3.75 -15.87 4.64
C MET A 1 -2.65 -15.09 5.39
N TYR A 2 -2.57 -15.15 6.72
CA TYR A 2 -1.59 -14.38 7.51
C TYR A 2 -0.10 -14.65 7.22
N ARG A 3 0.25 -15.82 6.67
CA ARG A 3 1.64 -16.21 6.33
C ARG A 3 2.24 -15.30 5.25
N MET A 4 1.43 -14.83 4.30
CA MET A 4 1.90 -13.96 3.21
C MET A 4 2.25 -12.59 3.76
N ARG A 5 1.39 -11.98 4.57
CA ARG A 5 1.69 -10.71 5.25
C ARG A 5 2.94 -10.79 6.12
N GLN A 6 3.13 -11.87 6.88
CA GLN A 6 4.36 -12.09 7.66
C GLN A 6 5.59 -12.23 6.76
N TRP A 7 5.47 -12.92 5.63
CA TRP A 7 6.53 -13.02 4.63
C TRP A 7 6.88 -11.65 4.04
N SER A 8 5.88 -10.81 3.71
CA SER A 8 6.09 -9.46 3.19
C SER A 8 6.88 -8.60 4.18
N VAL A 9 6.50 -8.65 5.46
CA VAL A 9 7.17 -7.91 6.54
C VAL A 9 8.60 -8.39 6.77
N ARG A 10 8.84 -9.70 6.74
CA ARG A 10 10.20 -10.27 6.87
C ARG A 10 11.11 -9.84 5.72
N ASN A 11 10.56 -9.69 4.52
CA ASN A 11 11.27 -9.28 3.31
C ASN A 11 11.11 -7.79 2.99
N ALA A 12 10.73 -6.95 3.97
CA ALA A 12 10.32 -5.57 3.74
C ALA A 12 11.35 -4.71 2.98
N ARG A 13 12.66 -4.91 3.24
CA ARG A 13 13.73 -4.14 2.57
C ARG A 13 13.78 -4.43 1.07
N TRP A 14 13.80 -5.70 0.71
CA TRP A 14 13.82 -6.15 -0.68
C TRP A 14 12.53 -5.76 -1.41
N LEU A 15 11.37 -5.97 -0.77
CA LEU A 15 10.08 -5.54 -1.33
C LEU A 15 10.02 -4.02 -1.52
N LYS A 16 10.58 -3.23 -0.60
CA LYS A 16 10.62 -1.77 -0.74
C LYS A 16 11.47 -1.36 -1.93
N SER A 17 12.66 -1.94 -2.07
CA SER A 17 13.58 -1.63 -3.15
C SER A 17 12.98 -2.01 -4.51
N THR A 18 12.42 -3.21 -4.64
CA THR A 18 11.77 -3.66 -5.88
C THR A 18 10.53 -2.84 -6.22
N TYR A 19 9.71 -2.51 -5.22
CA TYR A 19 8.53 -1.66 -5.39
C TYR A 19 8.92 -0.24 -5.84
N ALA A 20 9.94 0.36 -5.22
CA ALA A 20 10.45 1.68 -5.60
C ALA A 20 11.06 1.68 -7.01
N ALA A 21 11.85 0.65 -7.36
CA ALA A 21 12.39 0.51 -8.71
C ALA A 21 11.27 0.39 -9.76
N PHE A 22 10.25 -0.41 -9.47
CA PHE A 22 9.09 -0.57 -10.34
C PHE A 22 8.31 0.74 -10.51
N GLU A 23 8.06 1.50 -9.43
CA GLU A 23 7.42 2.82 -9.53
C GLU A 23 8.23 3.80 -10.39
N THR A 24 9.55 3.81 -10.26
CA THR A 24 10.42 4.66 -11.10
C THR A 24 10.30 4.31 -12.58
N VAL A 25 10.27 3.01 -12.91
CA VAL A 25 10.06 2.55 -14.30
C VAL A 25 8.69 3.00 -14.82
N LEU A 26 7.63 2.85 -14.01
CA LEU A 26 6.29 3.28 -14.42
C LEU A 26 6.18 4.79 -14.64
N VAL A 27 6.80 5.60 -13.77
CA VAL A 27 6.87 7.06 -13.93
C VAL A 27 7.65 7.43 -15.20
N TRP A 28 8.76 6.76 -15.47
CA TRP A 28 9.50 6.94 -16.71
C TRP A 28 8.69 6.56 -17.95
N MET A 29 7.81 5.56 -17.85
CA MET A 29 6.88 5.16 -18.90
C MET A 29 5.63 6.05 -19.04
N ASP A 30 5.40 7.02 -18.16
CA ASP A 30 4.25 7.95 -18.20
C ASP A 30 3.92 8.53 -19.58
N PRO A 31 4.87 9.07 -20.39
CA PRO A 31 4.54 9.61 -21.70
C PRO A 31 3.95 8.56 -22.66
N LEU A 32 4.30 7.29 -22.50
CA LEU A 32 3.69 6.18 -23.25
C LEU A 32 2.31 5.84 -22.68
N LEU A 33 2.19 5.77 -21.35
CA LEU A 33 0.90 5.50 -20.67
C LEU A 33 -0.15 6.57 -21.03
N ARG A 34 0.25 7.84 -21.10
CA ARG A 34 -0.60 8.97 -21.54
C ARG A 34 -1.06 8.83 -23.00
N ARG A 35 -0.19 8.37 -23.90
CA ARG A 35 -0.54 8.14 -25.32
C ARG A 35 -1.57 7.03 -25.50
N VAL A 36 -1.52 5.98 -24.69
CA VAL A 36 -2.48 4.86 -24.75
C VAL A 36 -3.80 5.20 -24.07
N GLY A 37 -3.74 6.00 -22.99
CA GLY A 37 -4.89 6.44 -22.20
C GLY A 37 -5.05 5.62 -20.91
N TYR A 38 -5.03 6.33 -19.78
CA TYR A 38 -5.12 5.72 -18.44
C TYR A 38 -6.39 4.90 -18.23
N ASP A 39 -7.53 5.34 -18.73
CA ASP A 39 -8.81 4.64 -18.52
C ASP A 39 -8.87 3.29 -19.23
N ARG A 40 -8.15 3.15 -20.36
CA ARG A 40 -8.02 1.88 -21.08
C ARG A 40 -7.07 0.92 -20.37
N LEU A 41 -6.05 1.46 -19.71
CA LEU A 41 -5.05 0.69 -18.97
C LEU A 41 -5.51 0.34 -17.55
N ASP A 42 -6.54 0.98 -17.00
CA ASP A 42 -6.98 0.74 -15.62
C ASP A 42 -7.38 -0.71 -15.37
N LYS A 43 -8.27 -1.28 -16.19
CA LYS A 43 -8.73 -2.68 -16.05
C LYS A 43 -7.60 -3.72 -16.10
N PRO A 44 -6.70 -3.73 -17.10
CA PRO A 44 -5.60 -4.69 -17.11
C PRO A 44 -4.62 -4.47 -15.95
N PHE A 45 -4.33 -3.21 -15.58
CA PHE A 45 -3.47 -2.92 -14.43
C PHE A 45 -4.08 -3.37 -13.12
N VAL A 46 -5.39 -3.21 -12.91
CA VAL A 46 -6.09 -3.71 -11.72
C VAL A 46 -5.98 -5.23 -11.61
N THR A 47 -6.12 -5.96 -12.72
CA THR A 47 -5.97 -7.42 -12.72
C THR A 47 -4.54 -7.84 -12.35
N ILE A 48 -3.53 -7.20 -12.96
CA ILE A 48 -2.13 -7.46 -12.64
C ILE A 48 -1.82 -7.05 -11.19
N GLU A 49 -2.34 -5.92 -10.73
CA GLU A 49 -2.15 -5.44 -9.36
C GLU A 49 -2.76 -6.41 -8.34
N LYS A 50 -3.97 -6.91 -8.59
CA LYS A 50 -4.61 -7.91 -7.73
C LYS A 50 -3.81 -9.21 -7.69
N ALA A 51 -3.32 -9.70 -8.83
CA ALA A 51 -2.51 -10.92 -8.88
C ALA A 51 -1.16 -10.73 -8.16
N THR A 52 -0.42 -9.68 -8.51
CA THR A 52 0.94 -9.43 -8.01
C THR A 52 0.93 -8.96 -6.56
N LYS A 53 0.15 -7.92 -6.21
CA LYS A 53 0.10 -7.38 -4.84
C LYS A 53 -0.79 -8.19 -3.91
N GLY A 54 -1.80 -8.90 -4.42
CA GLY A 54 -2.59 -9.82 -3.60
C GLY A 54 -1.72 -10.96 -3.07
N VAL A 55 -0.89 -11.55 -3.94
CA VAL A 55 0.00 -12.65 -3.55
C VAL A 55 1.20 -12.16 -2.71
N LEU A 56 1.83 -11.05 -3.10
CA LEU A 56 3.08 -10.60 -2.46
C LEU A 56 2.87 -9.75 -1.20
N LEU A 57 1.75 -9.03 -1.09
CA LEU A 57 1.53 -7.98 -0.08
C LEU A 57 0.18 -8.10 0.65
N ASP A 58 -0.62 -9.11 0.31
CA ASP A 58 -1.96 -9.31 0.88
C ASP A 58 -2.82 -8.04 0.73
N SER A 59 -2.78 -7.43 -0.46
CA SER A 59 -3.45 -6.16 -0.75
C SER A 59 -4.96 -6.34 -0.93
N GLN A 60 -5.75 -5.47 -0.29
CA GLN A 60 -7.22 -5.45 -0.38
C GLN A 60 -7.76 -4.56 -1.53
N GLY A 61 -6.90 -4.03 -2.40
CA GLY A 61 -7.34 -3.30 -3.60
C GLY A 61 -8.06 -1.97 -3.33
N CYS A 62 -7.63 -1.21 -2.32
CA CYS A 62 -8.23 0.08 -1.97
C CYS A 62 -7.94 1.24 -2.95
N GLY A 63 -7.18 1.00 -4.03
CA GLY A 63 -6.80 2.04 -5.01
C GLY A 63 -5.80 3.10 -4.50
N GLN A 64 -5.42 3.04 -3.23
CA GLN A 64 -4.49 3.99 -2.60
C GLN A 64 -3.49 3.25 -1.71
N CYS A 65 -2.58 2.49 -2.35
CA CYS A 65 -1.62 1.64 -1.66
C CYS A 65 -0.63 2.45 -0.81
N ILE A 66 -0.46 2.10 0.47
CA ILE A 66 0.48 2.76 1.41
C ILE A 66 1.42 1.77 2.11
N VAL A 67 1.57 0.57 1.55
CA VAL A 67 2.40 -0.51 2.12
C VAL A 67 3.85 -0.11 2.36
N ALA A 68 4.40 0.80 1.55
CA ALA A 68 5.73 1.35 1.75
C ALA A 68 5.85 2.16 3.05
N SER A 69 4.78 2.85 3.47
CA SER A 69 4.70 3.59 4.74
C SER A 69 4.47 2.66 5.93
N THR A 70 3.75 1.57 5.72
CA THR A 70 3.36 0.62 6.78
C THR A 70 4.25 -0.63 6.83
N GLY A 71 5.50 -0.55 6.36
CA GLY A 71 6.48 -1.63 6.55
C GLY A 71 6.14 -2.92 5.79
N MET A 72 5.51 -2.78 4.62
CA MET A 72 4.99 -3.88 3.79
C MET A 72 3.81 -4.65 4.40
N SER A 73 3.16 -4.10 5.42
CA SER A 73 1.90 -4.62 5.97
C SER A 73 0.72 -3.81 5.44
N CYS A 74 -0.22 -4.41 4.69
CA CYS A 74 -1.40 -3.67 4.20
C CYS A 74 -2.35 -3.34 5.37
N PRO A 75 -2.64 -2.05 5.66
CA PRO A 75 -3.49 -1.65 6.79
C PRO A 75 -4.96 -2.05 6.59
N MET A 76 -5.38 -2.22 5.34
CA MET A 76 -6.76 -2.61 4.99
C MET A 76 -7.10 -4.05 5.40
N ASN A 77 -6.11 -4.86 5.78
CA ASN A 77 -6.33 -6.17 6.40
C ASN A 77 -6.83 -6.08 7.85
N CYS A 78 -6.81 -4.89 8.45
CA CYS A 78 -7.34 -4.69 9.78
C CYS A 78 -8.88 -4.82 9.74
N PRO A 79 -9.51 -5.62 10.63
CA PRO A 79 -10.97 -5.72 10.70
C PRO A 79 -11.65 -4.35 10.87
N LYS A 80 -10.97 -3.40 11.52
CA LYS A 80 -11.45 -2.03 11.73
C LYS A 80 -11.25 -1.11 10.52
N ARG A 81 -10.55 -1.56 9.47
CA ARG A 81 -10.24 -0.80 8.24
C ARG A 81 -9.64 0.59 8.49
N ILE A 82 -8.94 0.77 9.61
CA ILE A 82 -8.25 2.02 9.92
C ILE A 82 -7.00 2.17 9.05
N ARG A 83 -6.82 3.33 8.45
CA ARG A 83 -5.66 3.60 7.58
C ARG A 83 -4.42 4.04 8.35
N ASN A 84 -4.62 4.73 9.47
CA ASN A 84 -3.58 5.16 10.39
C ASN A 84 -3.84 4.49 11.74
N GLY A 85 -2.83 3.84 12.30
CA GLY A 85 -2.90 3.21 13.61
C GLY A 85 -1.71 3.62 14.48
N PRO A 86 -1.50 2.93 15.62
CA PRO A 86 -2.25 1.76 16.13
C PRO A 86 -3.67 2.10 16.60
N CYS A 87 -4.56 1.09 16.66
CA CYS A 87 -5.92 1.25 17.23
C CYS A 87 -6.00 0.98 18.74
N GLY A 88 -4.92 0.58 19.39
CA GLY A 88 -4.91 0.15 20.81
C GLY A 88 -5.43 -1.27 21.08
N GLY A 89 -6.14 -1.88 20.13
CA GLY A 89 -6.75 -3.21 20.27
C GLY A 89 -5.83 -4.38 19.97
N VAL A 90 -4.68 -4.47 20.66
CA VAL A 90 -3.70 -5.56 20.51
C VAL A 90 -3.71 -6.43 21.77
N ARG A 91 -3.82 -7.74 21.58
CA ARG A 91 -3.76 -8.72 22.66
C ARG A 91 -2.32 -8.92 23.16
N PRO A 92 -2.11 -9.44 24.39
CA PRO A 92 -0.77 -9.68 24.93
C PRO A 92 0.11 -10.61 24.07
N ASP A 93 -0.51 -11.49 23.30
CA ASP A 93 0.15 -12.41 22.35
C ASP A 93 0.52 -11.75 21.01
N GLY A 94 0.18 -10.47 20.80
CA GLY A 94 0.41 -9.73 19.56
C GLY A 94 -0.70 -9.87 18.52
N ASN A 95 -1.79 -10.59 18.81
CA ASN A 95 -2.92 -10.77 17.91
C ASN A 95 -3.94 -9.62 18.02
N CYS A 96 -4.88 -9.56 17.07
CA CYS A 96 -5.94 -8.55 17.06
C CYS A 96 -6.99 -8.83 18.16
N GLU A 97 -7.58 -7.77 18.73
CA GLU A 97 -8.68 -7.93 19.68
C GLU A 97 -9.95 -8.52 19.03
N VAL A 98 -10.21 -8.16 17.76
CA VAL A 98 -11.43 -8.52 17.02
C VAL A 98 -11.34 -9.93 16.44
N ASP A 99 -10.18 -10.29 15.89
CA ASP A 99 -9.89 -11.62 15.36
C ASP A 99 -8.67 -12.18 16.12
N THR A 100 -8.95 -13.12 17.03
CA THR A 100 -7.96 -13.64 17.99
C THR A 100 -6.87 -14.47 17.35
N ASP A 101 -7.13 -15.02 16.16
CA ASP A 101 -6.19 -15.87 15.42
C ASP A 101 -5.36 -15.06 14.41
N MET A 102 -5.72 -13.79 14.20
CA MET A 102 -5.02 -12.88 13.29
C MET A 102 -3.91 -12.13 14.04
N PRO A 103 -2.63 -12.24 13.60
CA PRO A 103 -1.57 -11.35 14.05
C PRO A 103 -1.94 -9.88 13.78
N CYS A 104 -1.71 -8.99 14.73
CA CYS A 104 -2.14 -7.61 14.54
C CYS A 104 -1.40 -6.95 13.35
N VAL A 105 -2.16 -6.33 12.45
CA VAL A 105 -1.64 -5.62 11.27
C VAL A 105 -0.64 -4.53 11.66
N TRP A 106 -0.92 -3.82 12.76
CA TRP A 106 -0.10 -2.71 13.24
C TRP A 106 1.17 -3.16 13.97
N VAL A 107 1.13 -4.31 14.66
CA VAL A 107 2.32 -4.95 15.20
C VAL A 107 3.27 -5.33 14.06
N LEU A 108 2.74 -5.99 13.04
CA LEU A 108 3.49 -6.35 11.84
C LEU A 108 4.00 -5.14 11.05
N ALA A 109 3.19 -4.07 10.96
CA ALA A 109 3.60 -2.83 10.32
C ALA A 109 4.78 -2.18 11.06
N TRP A 110 4.77 -2.20 12.39
CA TRP A 110 5.87 -1.72 13.22
C TRP A 110 7.13 -2.58 13.05
N GLU A 111 7.00 -3.90 13.05
CA GLU A 111 8.11 -4.81 12.78
C GLU A 111 8.75 -4.59 11.41
N GLY A 112 7.92 -4.39 10.38
CA GLY A 112 8.40 -4.06 9.04
C GLY A 112 9.11 -2.72 9.01
N ASN A 113 8.58 -1.72 9.72
CA ASN A 113 9.21 -0.40 9.84
C ASN A 113 10.56 -0.45 10.57
N LYS A 114 10.72 -1.28 11.62
CA LYS A 114 12.03 -1.53 12.25
C LYS A 114 13.07 -2.05 11.26
N ARG A 115 12.65 -2.85 10.27
CA ARG A 115 13.53 -3.35 9.20
C ARG A 115 13.88 -2.28 8.16
N LEU A 116 13.08 -1.22 8.06
CA LEU A 116 13.24 -0.10 7.12
C LEU A 116 13.89 1.14 7.76
N ALA A 117 14.30 1.05 9.04
CA ALA A 117 14.61 2.18 9.90
C ALA A 117 15.82 3.04 9.49
N GLU A 118 16.56 2.67 8.45
CA GLU A 118 17.75 3.39 7.99
C GLU A 118 17.48 4.87 7.68
N ASN A 119 16.27 5.21 7.22
CA ASN A 119 15.85 6.57 6.89
C ASN A 119 14.67 7.02 7.77
N GLY A 120 14.62 6.54 9.02
CA GLY A 120 13.52 6.78 9.96
C GLY A 120 12.35 5.81 9.78
N TYR A 121 11.21 6.16 10.38
CA TYR A 121 10.01 5.31 10.43
C TYR A 121 8.88 5.88 9.56
N PRO A 122 8.73 5.44 8.29
CA PRO A 122 7.65 5.89 7.40
C PRO A 122 6.25 5.82 8.01
N ILE A 123 6.00 4.90 8.94
CA ILE A 123 4.73 4.75 9.65
C ILE A 123 4.32 5.98 10.48
N GLN A 124 5.27 6.85 10.83
CA GLN A 124 4.98 8.11 11.53
C GLN A 124 4.38 9.18 10.61
N ARG A 125 4.45 9.00 9.28
CA ARG A 125 3.83 9.92 8.32
C ARG A 125 2.34 9.63 8.22
N ILE A 126 1.53 10.56 8.74
CA ILE A 126 0.07 10.49 8.66
C ILE A 126 -0.35 10.41 7.19
N GLN A 127 -1.16 9.40 6.85
CA GLN A 127 -1.68 9.19 5.51
C GLN A 127 -3.09 9.79 5.39
N PRO A 128 -3.47 10.35 4.23
CA PRO A 128 -4.83 10.85 4.01
C PRO A 128 -5.86 9.72 4.16
N PRO A 129 -7.11 10.00 4.57
CA PRO A 129 -8.15 8.99 4.70
C PRO A 129 -8.37 8.20 3.39
N VAL A 130 -8.93 6.98 3.51
CA VAL A 130 -9.24 6.18 2.33
C VAL A 130 -10.40 6.80 1.56
N ASP A 131 -10.19 7.10 0.29
CA ASP A 131 -11.28 7.45 -0.62
C ASP A 131 -11.92 6.16 -1.14
N HIS A 132 -13.15 5.90 -0.69
CA HIS A 132 -13.89 4.70 -1.06
C HIS A 132 -14.29 4.65 -2.54
N ARG A 133 -14.31 5.79 -3.25
CA ARG A 133 -14.61 5.86 -4.69
C ARG A 133 -13.48 5.27 -5.55
N LEU A 134 -12.30 5.07 -4.96
CA LEU A 134 -11.12 4.52 -5.62
C LEU A 134 -10.96 3.02 -5.42
N ILE A 135 -11.84 2.39 -4.63
CA ILE A 135 -11.82 0.94 -4.43
C ILE A 135 -12.00 0.25 -5.78
N GLY A 136 -11.10 -0.70 -6.09
CA GLY A 136 -11.11 -1.43 -7.35
C GLY A 136 -10.45 -0.71 -8.54
N LYS A 137 -9.94 0.52 -8.36
CA LYS A 137 -9.09 1.21 -9.35
C LYS A 137 -7.61 0.90 -9.13
N SER A 138 -6.79 1.11 -10.16
CA SER A 138 -5.34 0.86 -10.09
C SER A 138 -4.65 1.88 -9.19
N ALA A 139 -3.97 1.43 -8.14
CA ALA A 139 -3.18 2.31 -7.29
C ALA A 139 -1.89 2.76 -8.00
N TRP A 140 -1.33 1.91 -8.87
CA TRP A 140 -0.11 2.22 -9.63
C TRP A 140 -0.31 3.35 -10.62
N LEU A 141 -1.37 3.28 -11.45
CA LEU A 141 -1.63 4.32 -12.45
C LEU A 141 -1.96 5.67 -11.79
N ARG A 142 -2.65 5.64 -10.64
CA ARG A 142 -2.94 6.83 -9.86
C ARG A 142 -1.67 7.46 -9.30
N GLU A 143 -0.76 6.67 -8.75
CA GLU A 143 0.52 7.16 -8.24
C GLU A 143 1.38 7.78 -9.34
N VAL A 144 1.44 7.12 -10.51
CA VAL A 144 2.17 7.66 -11.68
C VAL A 144 1.57 9.00 -12.10
N ARG A 145 0.24 9.11 -12.18
CA ARG A 145 -0.44 10.36 -12.49
C ARG A 145 -0.10 11.43 -11.45
N ALA A 146 -0.21 11.11 -10.15
CA ALA A 146 0.07 12.04 -9.07
C ALA A 146 1.50 12.58 -9.08
N ARG A 147 2.50 11.77 -9.47
CA ARG A 147 3.92 12.18 -9.54
C ARG A 147 4.29 12.94 -10.80
N THR A 148 3.50 12.81 -11.88
CA THR A 148 3.81 13.38 -13.20
C THR A 148 2.94 14.59 -13.53
N THR A 149 1.89 14.85 -12.75
CA THR A 149 1.15 16.11 -12.80
C THR A 149 1.96 17.18 -12.07
N PRO A 150 2.33 18.30 -12.73
CA PRO A 150 3.02 19.41 -12.06
C PRO A 150 2.16 19.97 -10.93
N SER A 151 2.81 20.38 -9.83
CA SER A 151 2.25 20.78 -8.53
C SER A 151 1.42 22.09 -8.53
N GLY A 152 0.63 22.33 -9.58
CA GLY A 152 -0.28 23.46 -9.72
C GLY A 152 -1.77 23.06 -9.85
N ASP A 153 -2.09 21.77 -9.88
CA ASP A 153 -3.48 21.29 -9.99
C ASP A 153 -3.82 20.36 -8.82
N SER A 154 -3.84 20.92 -7.61
CA SER A 154 -4.36 20.25 -6.40
C SER A 154 -5.86 20.48 -6.20
N SER A 155 -6.58 20.99 -7.22
CA SER A 155 -7.98 21.43 -7.08
C SER A 155 -9.01 20.49 -7.72
N SER A 156 -8.61 19.30 -8.18
CA SER A 156 -9.52 18.39 -8.90
C SER A 156 -9.61 16.97 -8.31
N GLU A 157 -9.45 16.82 -7.00
CA GLU A 157 -9.91 15.62 -6.26
C GLU A 157 -10.86 16.05 -5.12
N VAL A 158 -12.10 16.41 -5.48
CA VAL A 158 -13.28 16.36 -4.59
C VAL A 158 -13.98 15.04 -4.79
#